data_AF-A0A368VDJ6-F1
#
_entry.id   AF-A0A368VDJ6-F1
#
_cell.length_a   1.000
_cell.length_b   1.000
_cell.length_c   1.000
_cell.angle_alpha   90.00
_cell.angle_beta   90.00
_cell.angle_gamma   90.00
#
_symmetry.space_group_name_H-M   'P 1'
#
loop_
_entity.id
_entity.type
_entity.pdbx_description
1 polymer ?
#
loop_
_entity_poly.entity_id
_entity_poly.type
_entity_poly.pdbx_seq_one_letter_code
_entity_poly.pdbx_strand_id
1 'polypeptide(L)' 'MGEVSMGTWVKVDDCPIHYTVCHDVIEFELGGWGSGVELVATEAGLTNLLQRGAEALTALRGEQHGA' A
#
# COMPACT_ATOMS: atom_id res chain seq x y z
N MET A 1 2.66 -11.97 26.85
CA MET A 1 3.75 -11.55 25.94
C MET A 1 3.13 -10.59 24.95
N GLY A 2 3.42 -9.30 25.08
CA GLY A 2 2.90 -8.29 24.15
C GLY A 2 3.63 -8.45 22.84
N GLU A 3 2.91 -8.85 21.81
CA GLU A 3 3.43 -8.94 20.45
C GLU A 3 3.73 -7.51 19.99
N VAL A 4 5.01 -7.17 19.88
CA VAL A 4 5.43 -5.93 19.25
C VAL A 4 5.19 -6.12 17.76
N SER A 5 4.07 -5.62 17.26
CA SER A 5 3.86 -5.43 15.82
C SER A 5 4.83 -4.33 15.36
N MET A 6 6.08 -4.70 15.07
CA MET A 6 7.03 -3.82 14.40
C MET A 6 6.50 -3.58 12.98
N GLY A 7 5.90 -2.42 12.75
CA GLY A 7 5.60 -1.97 11.40
C GLY A 7 6.92 -1.75 10.65
N THR A 8 7.15 -2.52 9.58
CA THR A 8 8.27 -2.30 8.67
C THR A 8 7.85 -1.25 7.64
N TRP A 9 8.63 -0.18 7.53
CA TRP A 9 8.46 0.80 6.46
C TRP A 9 9.09 0.27 5.17
N VAL A 10 8.31 0.25 4.09
CA VAL A 10 8.81 -0.10 2.76
C VAL A 10 8.60 1.07 1.84
N LYS A 11 9.68 1.47 1.16
CA LYS A 11 9.61 2.47 0.09
C LYS A 11 9.13 1.77 -1.17
N VAL A 12 8.00 2.21 -1.71
CA VAL A 12 7.49 1.78 -3.02
C VAL A 12 8.00 2.77 -4.05
N ASP A 13 9.02 2.37 -4.81
CA ASP A 13 9.65 3.19 -5.86
C ASP A 13 10.08 2.28 -7.02
N ASP A 14 9.58 2.56 -8.22
CA ASP A 14 9.82 1.81 -9.46
C ASP A 14 9.76 0.26 -9.31
N CYS A 15 8.82 -0.25 -8.50
CA CYS A 15 8.59 -1.69 -8.33
C CYS A 15 7.27 -2.14 -8.97
N PRO A 16 7.20 -3.38 -9.51
CA PRO A 16 5.95 -3.95 -9.98
C PRO A 16 4.95 -4.08 -8.82
N ILE A 17 3.68 -3.77 -9.11
CA ILE A 17 2.56 -4.03 -8.22
C ILE A 17 1.64 -5.02 -8.94
N HIS A 18 1.51 -6.22 -8.39
CA HIS A 18 0.59 -7.24 -8.88
C HIS A 18 -0.61 -7.33 -7.94
N TYR A 19 -1.76 -7.72 -8.49
CA TYR A 19 -2.94 -8.00 -7.67
C TYR A 19 -3.68 -9.24 -8.17
N THR A 20 -4.30 -9.94 -7.24
CA THR A 20 -5.21 -11.06 -7.49
C THR A 20 -6.51 -10.83 -6.73
N VAL A 21 -7.65 -11.07 -7.38
CA VAL A 21 -8.97 -11.04 -6.72
C VAL A 21 -9.27 -12.45 -6.19
N CYS A 22 -9.37 -12.58 -4.88
CA CYS A 22 -9.64 -13.82 -4.17
C CYS A 22 -10.96 -13.69 -3.42
N HIS A 23 -12.06 -14.10 -4.06
CA HIS A 23 -13.41 -13.99 -3.51
C HIS A 23 -13.77 -12.56 -3.08
N ASP A 24 -13.77 -12.28 -1.77
CA ASP A 24 -14.17 -11.01 -1.15
C ASP A 24 -12.97 -10.11 -0.78
N VAL A 25 -11.75 -10.56 -1.11
CA VAL A 25 -10.51 -9.80 -0.87
C VAL A 25 -9.67 -9.66 -2.13
N ILE A 26 -8.78 -8.69 -2.09
CA ILE A 26 -7.73 -8.48 -3.08
C ILE A 26 -6.39 -8.65 -2.37
N GLU A 27 -5.54 -9.48 -2.97
CA GLU A 27 -4.16 -9.69 -2.54
C GLU A 27 -3.25 -8.86 -3.46
N PHE A 28 -2.39 -8.04 -2.87
CA PHE A 28 -1.38 -7.25 -3.56
C PHE A 28 0.00 -7.81 -3.26
N GLU A 29 0.83 -7.87 -4.29
CA GLU A 29 2.27 -8.12 -4.17
C GLU A 29 3.00 -6.87 -4.66
N LEU A 30 3.79 -6.26 -3.79
CA LEU A 30 4.66 -5.13 -4.10
C LEU A 30 6.10 -5.62 -4.19
N GLY A 31 6.69 -5.59 -5.38
CA GLY A 31 7.96 -6.26 -5.67
C GLY A 31 7.75 -7.58 -6.41
N GLY A 32 8.84 -8.21 -6.86
CA GLY A 32 8.79 -9.47 -7.61
C GLY A 32 8.80 -10.72 -6.71
N TRP A 33 8.52 -11.87 -7.33
CA TRP A 33 8.46 -13.18 -6.68
C TRP A 33 9.69 -13.48 -5.81
N GLY A 34 9.48 -13.53 -4.50
CA GLY A 34 10.48 -13.95 -3.51
C GLY A 34 11.14 -12.84 -2.69
N SER A 35 10.85 -11.56 -2.95
CA SER A 35 11.37 -10.44 -2.12
C SER A 35 10.41 -9.24 -2.00
N GLY A 36 9.10 -9.48 -2.12
CA GLY A 36 8.07 -8.44 -2.06
C GLY A 36 7.41 -8.26 -0.70
N VAL A 37 6.55 -7.26 -0.61
CA VAL A 37 5.59 -7.07 0.47
C VAL A 37 4.22 -7.52 -0.01
N GLU A 38 3.53 -8.31 0.80
CA GLU A 38 2.17 -8.75 0.54
C GLU A 38 1.19 -7.91 1.36
N LEU A 39 0.08 -7.51 0.74
CA LEU A 39 -1.01 -6.78 1.39
C LEU A 39 -2.35 -7.38 0.98
N VAL A 40 -3.20 -7.68 1.96
CA VAL A 40 -4.58 -8.15 1.71
C VAL A 40 -5.57 -7.06 2.12
N ALA A 41 -6.56 -6.79 1.27
CA ALA A 41 -7.61 -5.82 1.54
C ALA A 41 -8.99 -6.32 1.09
N THR A 42 -10.01 -6.06 1.89
CA THR A 42 -11.42 -6.15 1.44
C THR A 42 -11.75 -4.99 0.50
N GLU A 43 -12.91 -5.03 -0.16
CA GLU A 43 -13.40 -3.89 -0.99
C GLU A 43 -13.44 -2.57 -0.20
N ALA A 44 -14.00 -2.60 1.02
CA ALA A 44 -14.08 -1.42 1.88
C ALA A 44 -12.68 -0.94 2.33
N GLY A 45 -11.79 -1.89 2.64
CA GLY A 45 -10.40 -1.59 2.99
C GLY A 45 -9.64 -0.94 1.85
N LEU A 46 -9.78 -1.48 0.62
CA LEU A 46 -9.15 -0.94 -0.58
C LEU A 46 -9.70 0.44 -0.93
N THR A 47 -11.02 0.64 -0.82
CA THR A 47 -11.64 1.95 -1.04
C THR A 47 -11.07 3.00 -0.09
N ASN A 48 -10.94 2.66 1.20
CA ASN A 48 -10.33 3.55 2.18
C ASN A 48 -8.84 3.81 1.88
N LEU A 49 -8.07 2.79 1.49
CA LEU A 49 -6.66 2.93 1.12
C LEU A 49 -6.48 3.86 -0.09
N LEU A 50 -7.29 3.70 -1.14
CA LEU A 50 -7.27 4.55 -2.33
C LEU A 50 -7.59 6.01 -1.98
N GLN A 51 -8.63 6.22 -1.16
CA GLN A 51 -9.00 7.57 -0.74
C GLN A 51 -7.86 8.25 0.04
N ARG A 52 -7.30 7.57 1.04
CA ARG A 52 -6.20 8.13 1.85
C ARG A 52 -4.92 8.30 1.05
N GLY A 53 -4.63 7.38 0.13
CA GLY A 53 -3.51 7.50 -0.80
C GLY A 53 -3.64 8.72 -1.72
N ALA A 54 -4.84 8.98 -2.24
CA ALA A 54 -5.10 10.16 -3.08
C ALA A 54 -4.97 11.48 -2.30
N GLU A 55 -5.49 11.52 -1.07
CA GLU A 55 -5.30 12.66 -0.15
C GLU A 55 -3.81 12.91 0.14
N ALA A 56 -3.06 11.85 0.47
CA ALA A 56 -1.63 11.94 0.76
C ALA A 56 -0.80 12.40 -0.46
N LEU A 57 -1.12 11.89 -1.66
CA LEU A 57 -0.47 12.33 -2.90
C LEU A 57 -0.74 13.80 -3.20
N THR A 58 -1.95 14.27 -2.93
CA THR A 58 -2.32 15.68 -3.09
C THR A 58 -1.53 16.56 -2.13
N ALA A 59 -1.42 16.15 -0.85
CA ALA A 59 -0.62 16.86 0.13
C ALA A 59 0.87 16.90 -0.26
N LEU A 60 1.44 15.76 -0.68
CA LEU A 60 2.84 15.68 -1.12
C LEU A 60 3.14 16.63 -2.29
N ARG A 61 2.22 16.71 -3.26
CA ARG A 61 2.33 17.67 -4.37
C ARG A 61 2.25 19.10 -3.88
N GLY A 62 1.40 19.41 -2.90
CA GLY A 62 1.30 20.73 -2.29
C GLY A 62 2.62 21.18 -1.66
N GLU A 63 3.29 20.30 -0.92
CA GLU A 63 4.59 20.56 -0.31
C GLU A 63 5.69 20.78 -1.37
N GLN A 64 5.65 20.05 -2.49
CA GLN A 64 6.65 20.18 -3.56
C GLN A 64 6.53 21.46 -4.39
N HIS A 65 5.35 22.08 -4.48
CA HIS A 65 5.14 23.35 -5.19
C HIS A 65 5.28 24.58 -4.29
N GLY A 66 5.54 24.39 -2.99
CA GLY A 66 5.76 25.45 -2.00
C GLY A 66 7.23 25.80 -1.75
N ALA A 67 8.17 25.27 -2.55
CA ALA A 67 9.61 25.48 -2.44
C ALA A 67 10.17 26.39 -3.54
#